data_AF-A0A914V948-F1
#
_entry.id   AF-A0A914V948-F1
#
_cell.length_a   1.000
_cell.length_b   1.000
_cell.length_c   1.000
_cell.angle_alpha   90.00
_cell.angle_beta   90.00
_cell.angle_gamma   90.00
#
_symmetry.space_group_name_H-M   'P 1'
#
loop_
_entity.id
_entity.type
_entity.pdbx_description
1 polymer ?
#
loop_
_entity_poly.entity_id
_entity_poly.type
_entity_poly.pdbx_seq_one_letter_code
_entity_poly.pdbx_strand_id
1 'polypeptide(L)'
;ADRSDALRTLLPDDVAGRLDVEAAAKRCDGFVVGDLCRVVRRALLQTTVRGDNVLTDEHLLAAVDASRPVGQRSVQRVDNGDAGRNWDEVGGMTEVRLVLTQVLLWPLQYPTLFSSCPIRVSRGVLLHGPSGCGKTLIAGVIAAQSKLNFIAVKGPELLSKYIGASEQSVRETFER
;
A
#
# COMPACT_ATOMS: atom_id res chain seq x y z
N ALA A 1 -12.53 -5.95 -6.02
CA ALA A 1 -13.81 -6.62 -5.74
C ALA A 1 -14.12 -6.54 -4.25
N ASP A 2 -13.29 -7.10 -3.37
CA ASP A 2 -13.64 -7.24 -1.95
C ASP A 2 -13.93 -5.94 -1.16
N ARG A 3 -13.27 -4.82 -1.45
CA ARG A 3 -13.41 -3.59 -0.62
C ARG A 3 -14.67 -2.79 -0.90
N SER A 4 -15.10 -2.70 -2.15
CA SER A 4 -16.37 -2.07 -2.52
C SER A 4 -17.54 -2.85 -1.94
N ASP A 5 -17.44 -4.19 -1.94
CA ASP A 5 -18.46 -5.06 -1.36
C ASP A 5 -18.45 -4.97 0.18
N ALA A 6 -17.27 -4.91 0.80
CA ALA A 6 -17.17 -4.67 2.24
C ALA A 6 -17.78 -3.31 2.65
N LEU A 7 -17.51 -2.23 1.90
CA LEU A 7 -18.11 -0.93 2.17
C LEU A 7 -19.63 -0.93 1.98
N ARG A 8 -20.14 -1.62 0.95
CA ARG A 8 -21.59 -1.81 0.74
C ARG A 8 -22.25 -2.59 1.88
N THR A 9 -21.54 -3.56 2.46
CA THR A 9 -22.06 -4.34 3.60
C THR A 9 -22.06 -3.55 4.90
N LEU A 10 -21.14 -2.58 5.04
CA LEU A 10 -21.00 -1.76 6.24
C LEU A 10 -21.92 -0.53 6.25
N LEU A 11 -22.38 -0.09 5.08
CA LEU A 11 -23.34 0.99 4.92
C LEU A 11 -24.77 0.40 4.84
N PRO A 12 -25.78 1.08 5.41
CA PRO A 12 -27.17 0.72 5.15
C PRO A 12 -27.48 0.76 3.65
N ASP A 13 -28.27 -0.20 3.13
CA ASP A 13 -28.55 -0.36 1.70
C ASP A 13 -29.14 0.92 1.05
N ASP A 14 -29.93 1.64 1.81
CA ASP A 14 -30.56 2.93 1.49
C ASP A 14 -29.56 4.07 1.28
N VAL A 15 -28.38 3.97 1.88
CA VAL A 15 -27.29 4.95 1.78
C VAL A 15 -26.24 4.48 0.77
N ALA A 16 -25.98 3.18 0.69
CA ALA A 16 -25.01 2.57 -0.22
C ALA A 16 -25.37 2.79 -1.71
N GLY A 17 -26.66 2.85 -2.05
CA GLY A 17 -27.12 3.11 -3.42
C GLY A 17 -26.99 4.57 -3.89
N ARG A 18 -26.72 5.51 -2.97
CA ARG A 18 -26.62 6.95 -3.27
C ARG A 18 -25.18 7.48 -3.33
N LEU A 19 -24.22 6.67 -2.89
CA LEU A 19 -22.82 7.05 -2.75
C LEU A 19 -21.95 6.39 -3.82
N ASP A 20 -20.89 7.08 -4.22
CA ASP A 20 -19.83 6.51 -5.05
C ASP A 20 -18.86 5.68 -4.19
N VAL A 21 -19.33 4.49 -3.82
CA VAL A 21 -18.55 3.52 -3.02
C VAL A 21 -17.30 3.05 -3.78
N GLU A 22 -17.31 3.10 -5.12
CA GLU A 22 -16.20 2.64 -5.93
C GLU A 22 -15.03 3.63 -5.92
N ALA A 23 -15.32 4.94 -5.99
CA ALA A 23 -14.32 5.99 -5.80
C ALA A 23 -13.67 5.91 -4.41
N ALA A 24 -14.47 5.72 -3.35
CA ALA A 24 -13.95 5.55 -2.00
C ALA A 24 -13.07 4.30 -1.88
N ALA A 25 -13.49 3.16 -2.44
CA ALA A 25 -12.74 1.91 -2.39
C ALA A 25 -11.36 2.01 -3.07
N LYS A 26 -11.24 2.78 -4.15
CA LYS A 26 -9.94 3.05 -4.83
C LYS A 26 -8.97 3.84 -3.96
N ARG A 27 -9.46 4.67 -3.03
CA ARG A 27 -8.61 5.47 -2.12
C ARG A 27 -8.25 4.73 -0.81
N CYS A 28 -8.88 3.58 -0.56
CA CYS A 28 -8.66 2.75 0.64
C CYS A 28 -7.61 1.64 0.44
N ASP A 29 -6.57 1.88 -0.35
CA ASP A 29 -5.51 0.88 -0.51
C ASP A 29 -4.75 0.65 0.81
N GLY A 30 -4.59 -0.63 1.18
CA GLY A 30 -4.00 -1.04 2.46
C GLY A 30 -4.97 -1.04 3.66
N PHE A 31 -6.25 -0.66 3.48
CA PHE A 31 -7.25 -0.74 4.55
C PHE A 31 -7.76 -2.16 4.74
N VAL A 32 -7.85 -2.59 6.01
CA VAL A 32 -8.52 -3.82 6.42
C VAL A 32 -9.99 -3.51 6.73
N VAL A 33 -10.87 -4.52 6.79
CA VAL A 33 -12.30 -4.34 7.12
C VAL A 33 -12.51 -3.51 8.39
N GLY A 34 -11.69 -3.71 9.42
CA GLY A 34 -11.75 -2.91 10.65
C GLY A 34 -11.43 -1.42 10.44
N ASP A 35 -10.62 -1.08 9.45
CA ASP A 35 -10.34 0.31 9.08
C ASP A 35 -11.49 0.91 8.28
N LEU A 36 -12.12 0.13 7.40
CA LEU A 36 -13.33 0.55 6.70
C LEU A 36 -14.47 0.86 7.69
N CYS A 37 -14.64 0.04 8.73
CA CYS A 37 -15.58 0.33 9.82
C CYS A 37 -15.29 1.68 10.49
N ARG A 38 -14.01 2.01 10.72
CA ARG A 38 -13.61 3.29 11.31
C ARG A 38 -13.88 4.46 10.39
N VAL A 39 -13.62 4.31 9.09
CA VAL A 39 -13.94 5.32 8.07
C VAL A 39 -15.43 5.62 8.06
N VAL A 40 -16.29 4.59 8.00
CA VAL A 40 -17.74 4.78 8.00
C VAL A 40 -18.22 5.48 9.28
N ARG A 41 -17.73 5.03 10.45
CA ARG A 41 -18.08 5.66 11.73
C ARG A 41 -17.65 7.13 11.78
N ARG A 42 -16.49 7.45 11.22
CA ARG A 42 -15.96 8.82 11.15
C ARG A 42 -16.78 9.68 10.20
N ALA A 43 -17.18 9.16 9.05
CA ALA A 43 -18.01 9.88 8.09
C ALA A 43 -19.36 10.25 8.72
N LEU A 44 -20.00 9.31 9.43
CA LEU A 44 -21.24 9.55 10.20
C LEU A 44 -21.04 10.60 11.30
N LEU A 45 -19.91 10.58 12.00
CA LEU A 45 -19.60 11.61 12.99
C LEU A 45 -19.43 12.99 12.34
N GLN A 46 -18.77 13.08 11.18
CA GLN A 46 -18.60 14.35 10.47
C GLN A 46 -19.93 14.95 10.03
N THR A 47 -20.91 14.12 9.63
CA THR A 47 -22.24 14.62 9.28
C THR A 47 -22.93 15.21 10.51
N THR A 48 -22.92 14.50 11.64
CA THR A 48 -23.52 15.02 12.89
C THR A 48 -22.87 16.32 13.38
N VAL A 49 -21.55 16.46 13.23
CA VAL A 49 -20.81 17.67 13.64
C VAL A 49 -21.13 18.86 12.73
N ARG A 50 -21.36 18.63 11.44
CA ARG A 50 -21.76 19.69 10.49
C ARG A 50 -23.26 20.00 10.52
N GLY A 51 -24.06 19.22 11.23
CA GLY A 51 -25.52 19.31 11.24
C GLY A 51 -26.17 18.72 9.99
N ASP A 52 -25.40 17.98 9.18
CA ASP A 52 -25.90 17.28 8.02
C ASP A 52 -26.52 15.94 8.46
N ASN A 53 -27.80 15.74 8.14
CA ASN A 53 -28.49 14.47 8.40
C ASN A 53 -28.35 13.45 7.25
N VAL A 54 -27.58 13.80 6.22
CA VAL A 54 -27.39 12.96 5.03
C VAL A 54 -25.90 12.73 4.81
N LEU A 55 -25.53 11.46 4.66
CA LEU A 55 -24.18 11.07 4.28
C LEU A 55 -23.97 11.38 2.79
N THR A 56 -23.00 12.23 2.49
CA THR A 56 -22.61 12.61 1.12
C THR A 56 -21.25 12.02 0.79
N ASP A 57 -20.91 11.96 -0.50
CA ASP A 57 -19.60 11.48 -0.97
C ASP A 57 -18.44 12.28 -0.38
N GLU A 58 -18.63 13.59 -0.16
CA GLU A 58 -17.62 14.45 0.45
C GLU A 58 -17.26 14.00 1.87
N HIS A 59 -18.26 13.64 2.69
CA HIS A 59 -18.03 13.16 4.06
C HIS A 59 -17.30 11.82 4.05
N LEU A 60 -17.65 10.93 3.11
CA LEU A 60 -16.99 9.64 2.97
C LEU A 60 -15.53 9.80 2.52
N LEU A 61 -15.27 10.62 1.49
CA LEU A 61 -13.94 10.89 0.99
C LEU A 61 -13.07 11.61 2.03
N ALA A 62 -13.61 12.59 2.75
CA ALA A 62 -12.91 13.27 3.84
C ALA A 62 -12.56 12.32 4.99
N ALA A 63 -13.44 11.37 5.30
CA ALA A 63 -13.17 10.35 6.33
C ALA A 63 -12.09 9.36 5.90
N VAL A 64 -12.04 8.97 4.62
CA VAL A 64 -10.95 8.15 4.05
C VAL A 64 -9.63 8.88 4.15
N ASP A 65 -9.56 10.13 3.67
CA ASP A 65 -8.33 10.92 3.67
C ASP A 65 -7.79 11.19 5.10
N ALA A 66 -8.69 11.32 6.07
CA ALA A 66 -8.33 11.54 7.47
C ALA A 66 -8.04 10.25 8.26
N SER A 67 -8.26 9.07 7.68
CA SER A 67 -8.05 7.78 8.35
C SER A 67 -6.73 7.15 7.96
N ARG A 68 -6.03 6.57 8.94
CA ARG A 68 -4.79 5.80 8.71
C ARG A 68 -5.07 4.31 8.89
N PRO A 69 -4.76 3.47 7.88
CA PRO A 69 -4.98 2.04 7.98
C PRO A 69 -4.06 1.43 9.03
N VAL A 70 -4.54 0.39 9.72
CA VAL A 70 -3.82 -0.25 10.83
C VAL A 70 -2.48 -0.84 10.37
N GLY A 71 -2.41 -1.37 9.15
CA GLY A 71 -1.17 -1.90 8.56
C GLY A 71 -0.09 -0.85 8.26
N GLN A 72 -0.41 0.46 8.31
CA GLN A 72 0.54 1.55 8.00
C GLN A 72 0.79 2.49 9.19
N ARG A 73 0.35 2.15 10.41
CA ARG A 73 0.48 3.04 11.58
C ARG A 73 1.92 3.27 12.05
N SER A 74 2.85 2.40 11.68
CA SER A 74 4.26 2.42 12.12
C SER A 74 5.25 2.60 10.97
N VAL A 75 4.77 2.62 9.72
CA VAL A 75 5.59 2.88 8.54
C VAL A 75 5.30 4.32 8.15
N GLN A 76 6.31 5.20 8.21
CA GLN A 76 6.18 6.49 7.53
C GLN A 76 5.75 6.16 6.10
N ARG A 77 4.57 6.66 5.69
CA ARG A 77 4.33 6.84 4.26
C ARG A 77 5.59 7.53 3.76
N VAL A 78 6.35 6.83 2.94
CA VAL A 78 7.20 7.56 2.02
C VAL A 78 6.17 8.22 1.12
N ASP A 79 5.77 9.45 1.46
CA ASP A 79 4.94 10.36 0.67
C ASP A 79 5.69 10.76 -0.62
N ASN A 80 6.38 9.82 -1.25
CA ASN A 80 6.95 10.02 -2.57
C ASN A 80 5.87 9.67 -3.59
N GLY A 81 4.71 10.33 -3.54
CA GLY A 81 3.72 10.36 -4.62
C GLY A 81 3.36 9.00 -5.22
N ASP A 82 2.64 8.16 -4.47
CA ASP A 82 2.12 6.85 -4.92
C ASP A 82 1.08 6.94 -6.08
N ALA A 83 0.87 8.12 -6.68
CA ALA A 83 -0.11 8.34 -7.73
C ALA A 83 0.45 8.44 -9.16
N GLY A 84 1.76 8.22 -9.39
CA GLY A 84 2.34 8.49 -10.73
C GLY A 84 3.35 7.49 -11.30
N ARG A 85 4.04 6.70 -10.47
CA ARG A 85 5.23 5.96 -10.94
C ARG A 85 4.90 4.68 -11.70
N ASN A 86 4.54 4.83 -12.97
CA ASN A 86 4.43 3.72 -13.91
C ASN A 86 5.78 3.43 -14.58
N TRP A 87 5.90 2.28 -15.24
CA TRP A 87 7.09 1.96 -16.03
C TRP A 87 7.39 2.97 -17.14
N ASP A 88 6.39 3.73 -17.56
CA ASP A 88 6.51 4.75 -18.60
C ASP A 88 7.42 5.92 -18.16
N GLU A 89 7.61 6.11 -16.85
CA GLU A 89 8.53 7.10 -16.29
C GLU A 89 9.99 6.61 -16.26
N VAL A 90 10.24 5.32 -16.52
CA VAL A 90 11.58 4.71 -16.45
C VAL A 90 12.19 4.58 -17.84
N GLY A 91 13.02 5.57 -18.22
CA GLY A 91 13.73 5.55 -19.50
C GLY A 91 14.91 4.57 -19.55
N GLY A 92 15.00 3.76 -20.61
CA GLY A 92 16.22 3.05 -21.01
C GLY A 92 16.61 1.80 -20.19
N MET A 93 15.85 1.43 -19.15
CA MET A 93 16.21 0.33 -18.23
C MET A 93 15.42 -0.96 -18.51
N THR A 94 15.22 -1.30 -19.79
CA THR A 94 14.34 -2.41 -20.23
C THR A 94 14.80 -3.77 -19.73
N GLU A 95 16.11 -4.05 -19.76
CA GLU A 95 16.67 -5.33 -19.29
C GLU A 95 16.47 -5.51 -17.79
N VAL A 96 16.79 -4.47 -17.00
CA VAL A 96 16.63 -4.48 -15.54
C VAL A 96 15.16 -4.62 -15.17
N ARG A 97 14.27 -3.91 -15.88
CA ARG A 97 12.81 -4.05 -15.73
C ARG A 97 12.36 -5.49 -15.95
N LEU A 98 12.84 -6.13 -17.02
CA LEU A 98 12.49 -7.50 -17.34
C LEU A 98 12.92 -8.44 -16.20
N VAL A 99 14.20 -8.40 -15.81
CA VAL A 99 14.74 -9.24 -14.74
C VAL A 99 13.97 -9.08 -13.43
N LEU A 100 13.69 -7.84 -13.02
CA LEU A 100 12.94 -7.56 -11.79
C LEU A 100 11.50 -8.06 -11.87
N THR A 101 10.86 -7.93 -13.03
CA THR A 101 9.50 -8.44 -13.25
C THR A 101 9.47 -9.98 -13.14
N GLN A 102 10.45 -10.65 -13.73
CA GLN A 102 10.56 -12.11 -13.67
C GLN A 102 10.84 -12.63 -12.27
N VAL A 103 11.68 -11.92 -11.53
CA VAL A 103 12.12 -12.32 -10.19
C VAL A 103 11.09 -12.01 -9.12
N LEU A 104 10.38 -10.88 -9.23
CA LEU A 104 9.46 -10.41 -8.19
C LEU A 104 7.99 -10.63 -8.55
N LEU A 105 7.56 -10.21 -9.75
CA LEU A 105 6.12 -10.22 -10.11
C LEU A 105 5.64 -11.61 -10.55
N TRP A 106 6.43 -12.37 -11.31
CA TRP A 106 5.98 -13.68 -11.80
C TRP A 106 5.74 -14.72 -10.68
N PRO A 107 6.58 -14.84 -9.64
CA PRO A 107 6.28 -15.76 -8.53
C PRO A 107 4.99 -15.38 -7.79
N LEU A 108 4.67 -14.09 -7.72
CA LEU A 108 3.43 -13.59 -7.12
C LEU A 108 2.21 -13.86 -8.00
N GLN A 109 2.35 -13.74 -9.33
CA GLN A 109 1.26 -13.97 -10.28
C GLN A 109 0.98 -15.46 -10.54
N TYR A 110 2.01 -16.31 -10.52
CA TYR A 110 1.91 -17.72 -10.88
C TYR A 110 2.41 -18.66 -9.77
N PRO A 111 1.88 -18.57 -8.53
CA PRO A 111 2.43 -19.31 -7.38
C PRO A 111 2.35 -20.84 -7.57
N THR A 112 1.34 -21.34 -8.26
CA THR A 112 1.14 -22.78 -8.52
C THR A 112 2.23 -23.37 -9.41
N LEU A 113 2.65 -22.63 -10.44
CA LEU A 113 3.74 -23.03 -11.34
C LEU A 113 5.08 -23.05 -10.61
N PHE A 114 5.35 -22.04 -9.78
CA PHE A 114 6.60 -21.97 -9.01
C PHE A 114 6.64 -22.97 -7.86
N SER A 115 5.50 -23.34 -7.26
CA SER A 115 5.46 -24.33 -6.19
C SER A 115 5.69 -25.77 -6.67
N SER A 116 5.38 -26.06 -7.93
CA SER A 116 5.55 -27.38 -8.54
C SER A 116 6.90 -27.53 -9.25
N CYS A 117 7.64 -26.43 -9.41
CA CYS A 117 8.96 -26.42 -10.00
C CYS A 117 10.04 -26.68 -8.93
N PRO A 118 11.09 -27.48 -9.20
CA PRO A 118 12.21 -27.65 -8.27
C PRO A 118 13.12 -26.41 -8.16
N ILE A 119 12.74 -25.30 -8.77
CA ILE A 119 13.55 -24.08 -8.83
C ILE A 119 13.33 -23.25 -7.56
N ARG A 120 14.44 -22.84 -6.93
CA ARG A 120 14.39 -22.00 -5.74
C ARG A 120 14.02 -20.56 -6.12
N VAL A 121 12.89 -20.07 -5.62
CA VAL A 121 12.51 -18.66 -5.77
C VAL A 121 13.52 -17.78 -5.05
N SER A 122 14.02 -16.76 -5.73
CA SER A 122 14.93 -15.75 -5.19
C SER A 122 14.26 -14.98 -4.05
N ARG A 123 14.93 -14.91 -2.89
CA ARG A 123 14.40 -14.28 -1.67
C ARG A 123 14.66 -12.78 -1.55
N GLY A 124 15.46 -12.21 -2.45
CA GLY A 124 15.79 -10.79 -2.43
C GLY A 124 16.60 -10.39 -3.64
N VAL A 125 16.59 -9.09 -3.94
CA VAL A 125 17.33 -8.48 -5.04
C VAL A 125 18.18 -7.34 -4.48
N LEU A 126 19.43 -7.26 -4.92
CA LEU A 126 20.34 -6.16 -4.59
C LEU A 126 20.54 -5.29 -5.82
N LEU A 127 20.07 -4.04 -5.77
CA LEU A 127 20.32 -3.04 -6.81
C LEU A 127 21.56 -2.21 -6.44
N HIS A 128 22.62 -2.29 -7.25
CA HIS A 128 23.87 -1.57 -7.00
C HIS A 128 24.34 -0.77 -8.23
N GLY A 129 25.27 0.17 -8.03
CA GLY A 129 25.89 1.01 -9.07
C GLY A 129 25.92 2.49 -8.70
N PRO A 130 26.30 3.38 -9.63
CA PRO A 130 26.48 4.79 -9.35
C PRO A 130 25.17 5.48 -8.90
N SER A 131 25.32 6.57 -8.14
CA SER A 131 24.19 7.43 -7.76
C SER A 131 23.56 8.06 -8.99
N GLY A 132 22.26 8.33 -8.95
CA GLY A 132 21.52 8.93 -10.07
C GLY A 132 21.03 7.95 -11.14
N CYS A 133 21.40 6.67 -11.12
CA CYS A 133 20.92 5.67 -12.09
C CYS A 133 19.55 5.06 -11.76
N GLY A 134 18.64 5.80 -11.12
CA GLY A 134 17.23 5.36 -10.97
C GLY A 134 16.95 4.13 -10.09
N LYS A 135 17.90 3.65 -9.26
CA LYS A 135 17.72 2.43 -8.43
C LYS A 135 16.53 2.52 -7.47
N THR A 136 16.46 3.64 -6.73
CA THR A 136 15.34 3.93 -5.82
C THR A 136 14.03 4.15 -6.57
N LEU A 137 14.12 4.72 -7.78
CA LEU A 137 12.96 4.99 -8.63
C LEU A 137 12.33 3.68 -9.11
N ILE A 138 13.13 2.75 -9.64
CA ILE A 138 12.66 1.43 -10.06
C ILE A 138 12.05 0.64 -8.89
N ALA A 139 12.67 0.68 -7.71
CA ALA A 139 12.12 0.02 -6.52
C ALA A 139 10.71 0.55 -6.18
N GLY A 140 10.50 1.87 -6.28
CA GLY A 140 9.20 2.50 -6.08
C GLY A 140 8.16 2.12 -7.17
N VAL A 141 8.57 2.03 -8.44
CA VAL A 141 7.67 1.61 -9.54
C VAL A 141 7.21 0.16 -9.32
N ILE A 142 8.13 -0.74 -8.98
CA ILE A 142 7.79 -2.15 -8.72
C ILE A 142 6.86 -2.28 -7.51
N ALA A 143 7.13 -1.52 -6.45
CA ALA A 143 6.27 -1.46 -5.27
C ALA A 143 4.84 -1.09 -5.65
N ALA A 144 4.66 0.00 -6.41
CA ALA A 144 3.36 0.45 -6.89
C ALA A 144 2.65 -0.61 -7.76
N GLN A 145 3.39 -1.30 -8.63
CA GLN A 145 2.82 -2.35 -9.48
C GLN A 145 2.42 -3.63 -8.74
N SER A 146 3.14 -3.98 -7.68
CA SER A 146 2.93 -5.24 -6.97
C SER A 146 1.59 -5.31 -6.23
N LYS A 147 0.94 -4.16 -5.97
CA LYS A 147 -0.26 -4.05 -5.11
C LYS A 147 -0.08 -4.67 -3.72
N LEU A 148 1.17 -4.91 -3.31
CA LEU A 148 1.54 -5.41 -1.98
C LEU A 148 1.92 -4.25 -1.07
N ASN A 149 1.96 -4.53 0.23
CA ASN A 149 2.46 -3.55 1.20
C ASN A 149 3.96 -3.32 0.94
N PHE A 150 4.36 -2.07 0.76
CA PHE A 150 5.74 -1.68 0.54
C PHE A 150 6.31 -1.02 1.80
N ILE A 151 7.36 -1.63 2.34
CA ILE A 151 8.07 -1.13 3.52
C ILE A 151 9.43 -0.62 3.06
N ALA A 152 9.54 0.70 2.93
CA ALA A 152 10.81 1.35 2.67
C ALA A 152 11.51 1.66 4.00
N VAL A 153 12.71 1.11 4.17
CA VAL A 153 13.56 1.36 5.35
C VAL A 153 14.84 2.01 4.89
N LYS A 154 15.15 3.22 5.40
CA LYS A 154 16.44 3.85 5.10
C LYS A 154 17.51 3.30 6.03
N GLY A 155 18.71 3.06 5.51
CA GLY A 155 19.85 2.55 6.31
C GLY A 155 20.10 3.32 7.61
N PRO A 156 20.07 4.67 7.62
CA PRO A 156 20.21 5.45 8.85
C PRO A 156 19.07 5.27 9.86
N GLU A 157 17.86 4.91 9.43
CA GLU A 157 16.71 4.68 10.33
C GLU A 157 16.87 3.39 11.15
N LEU A 158 17.68 2.43 10.65
CA LEU A 158 18.03 1.22 11.37
C LEU A 158 19.17 1.42 12.38
N LEU A 159 19.93 2.51 12.26
CA LEU A 159 21.09 2.77 13.11
C LEU A 159 20.67 3.61 14.32
N SER A 160 20.72 3.00 15.51
CA SER A 160 20.47 3.68 16.78
C SER A 160 21.76 3.90 17.55
N LYS A 161 21.88 5.05 18.23
CA LYS A 161 22.98 5.30 19.19
C LYS A 161 22.95 4.38 20.41
N TYR A 162 21.79 3.80 20.71
CA TYR A 162 21.59 2.89 21.83
C TYR A 162 21.91 1.45 21.43
N ILE A 163 22.72 0.78 22.25
CA ILE A 163 23.14 -0.62 22.05
C ILE A 163 21.90 -1.53 22.12
N GLY A 164 21.76 -2.45 21.17
CA GLY A 164 20.64 -3.41 21.09
C GLY A 164 19.36 -2.88 20.43
N ALA A 165 19.15 -1.56 20.41
CA ALA A 165 17.94 -0.98 19.80
C ALA A 165 17.91 -1.13 18.26
N SER A 166 19.07 -1.21 17.60
CA SER A 166 19.15 -1.45 16.15
C SER A 166 18.70 -2.87 15.79
N GLU A 167 19.09 -3.87 16.56
CA GLU A 167 18.71 -5.28 16.33
C GLU A 167 17.22 -5.51 16.58
N GLN A 168 16.69 -4.88 17.63
CA GLN A 168 15.26 -4.89 17.91
C GLN A 168 14.46 -4.26 16.77
N SER A 169 14.89 -3.10 16.27
CA SER A 169 14.23 -2.41 15.15
C SER A 169 14.22 -3.27 13.88
N VAL A 170 15.33 -3.96 13.58
CA VAL A 170 15.37 -4.93 12.46
C VAL A 170 14.37 -6.05 12.68
N ARG A 171 14.34 -6.67 13.86
CA ARG A 171 13.41 -7.78 14.14
C ARG A 171 11.95 -7.34 14.04
N GLU A 172 11.60 -6.21 14.64
CA GLU A 172 10.25 -5.64 14.56
C GLU A 172 9.84 -5.28 13.13
N THR A 173 10.80 -4.98 12.25
CA THR A 173 10.50 -4.71 10.84
C THR A 173 10.15 -5.98 10.07
N PHE A 174 10.80 -7.11 10.38
CA PHE A 174 10.54 -8.40 9.71
C PHE A 174 9.37 -9.19 10.31
N GLU A 175 8.95 -8.89 11.54
CA GLU A 175 7.77 -9.52 12.19
C GLU A 175 6.44 -8.91 11.74
N ARG A 176 6.46 -7.81 10.98
CA ARG A 176 5.27 -7.12 10.43
C ARG A 176 4.88 -7.67 9.07
#